data_AF-A0A350G2X8-F1
#
_entry.id   AF-A0A350G2X8-F1
#
_cell.length_a   1.000
_cell.length_b   1.000
_cell.length_c   1.000
_cell.angle_alpha   90.00
_cell.angle_beta   90.00
_cell.angle_gamma   90.00
#
_symmetry.space_group_name_H-M   'P 1'
#
loop_
_entity.id
_entity.type
_entity.pdbx_description
1 polymer ?
#
loop_
_entity_poly.entity_id
_entity_poly.type
_entity_poly.pdbx_seq_one_letter_code
_entity_poly.pdbx_strand_id
1 'polypeptide(L)' 'MKRKKLYFTAPRQVELREESLPALGADSVLVETLCSSISAGTEMLVYRGEFPHLKDSHDNLSSDLNYPLGYGYACVGV' A
#
# COMPACT_ATOMS: atom_id res chain seq x y z
N MET A 1 11.34 -8.18 -14.09
CA MET A 1 11.82 -7.46 -12.89
C MET A 1 10.89 -7.77 -11.73
N LYS A 2 11.43 -7.91 -10.52
CA LYS A 2 10.65 -8.20 -9.31
C LYS A 2 10.74 -7.02 -8.35
N ARG A 3 9.68 -6.78 -7.57
CA ARG A 3 9.67 -5.84 -6.45
C ARG A 3 9.37 -6.57 -5.15
N LYS A 4 9.77 -5.98 -4.03
CA LYS A 4 9.25 -6.35 -2.71
C LYS A 4 8.20 -5.35 -2.28
N LYS A 5 7.08 -5.82 -1.75
CA LYS A 5 5.99 -4.99 -1.26
C LYS A 5 5.57 -5.45 0.13
N LEU A 6 5.33 -4.49 1.02
CA LEU A 6 4.80 -4.76 2.36
C LEU A 6 3.29 -4.93 2.28
N TYR A 7 2.80 -5.97 2.95
CA TYR A 7 1.39 -6.25 3.13
C TYR A 7 1.06 -6.26 4.62
N PHE A 8 0.02 -5.55 5.02
CA PHE A 8 -0.65 -5.82 6.28
C PHE A 8 -1.57 -7.02 6.05
N THR A 9 -1.43 -8.08 6.85
CA THR A 9 -2.17 -9.35 6.65
C THR A 9 -3.25 -9.59 7.68
N ALA A 10 -3.13 -8.94 8.84
CA ALA A 10 -4.10 -8.91 9.92
C ALA A 10 -3.69 -7.77 10.89
N PRO A 11 -4.53 -7.42 11.88
CA PRO A 11 -4.13 -6.48 12.92
C PRO A 11 -2.80 -6.89 13.57
N ARG A 12 -1.85 -5.96 13.57
CA ARG A 12 -0.49 -6.05 14.07
C ARG A 12 0.42 -7.04 13.35
N GLN A 13 0.03 -7.49 12.15
CA GLN A 13 0.79 -8.46 11.35
C GLN A 13 1.15 -7.88 9.98
N VAL A 14 2.42 -8.02 9.61
CA VAL A 14 2.96 -7.55 8.34
C VAL A 14 3.84 -8.61 7.69
N GLU A 15 3.82 -8.65 6.37
CA GLU A 15 4.64 -9.53 5.55
C GLU A 15 5.29 -8.76 4.41
N LEU A 16 6.53 -9.11 4.07
CA LEU A 16 7.18 -8.63 2.86
C LEU A 16 7.06 -9.71 1.79
N ARG A 17 6.38 -9.40 0.68
CA ARG A 17 6.17 -10.32 -0.43
C ARG A 17 6.95 -9.86 -1.65
N GLU A 18 7.54 -10.81 -2.37
CA GLU A 18 8.18 -10.55 -3.66
C GLU A 18 7.17 -10.80 -4.79
N GLU A 19 7.04 -9.86 -5.72
CA GLU A 19 6.08 -9.95 -6.82
C GLU A 19 6.64 -9.40 -8.14
N SER A 20 6.17 -9.97 -9.24
CA SER A 20 6.49 -9.47 -10.58
C SER A 20 5.76 -8.17 -10.84
N LEU A 21 6.40 -7.24 -11.56
CA LEU A 21 5.76 -6.02 -12.01
C LEU A 21 4.80 -6.31 -13.19
N PRO A 22 3.62 -5.66 -13.24
CA PRO A 22 2.76 -5.75 -14.41
C PRO A 22 3.43 -5.13 -15.63
N ALA A 23 2.94 -5.46 -16.83
CA ALA A 23 3.38 -4.78 -18.04
C ALA A 23 3.07 -3.28 -17.96
N LEU A 24 4.04 -2.45 -18.33
CA LEU A 24 3.88 -1.00 -18.34
C LEU A 24 3.05 -0.59 -19.56
N GLY A 25 2.04 0.25 -19.34
CA GLY A 25 1.29 0.89 -20.42
C GLY A 25 2.09 2.01 -21.07
N ALA A 26 1.61 2.50 -22.22
CA ALA A 26 2.27 3.56 -22.97
C ALA A 26 2.47 4.86 -22.15
N ASP A 27 1.52 5.17 -21.26
CA ASP A 27 1.55 6.38 -20.42
C ASP A 27 2.09 6.11 -19.00
N SER A 28 2.76 4.98 -18.78
CA SER A 28 3.30 4.60 -17.48
C SER A 28 4.82 4.76 -17.44
N VAL A 29 5.34 5.19 -16.28
CA VAL A 29 6.77 5.16 -15.99
C VAL A 29 7.06 4.12 -14.91
N LEU A 30 8.26 3.54 -14.97
CA LEU A 30 8.78 2.68 -13.91
C LEU A 30 9.70 3.50 -13.03
N VAL A 31 9.44 3.46 -11.72
CA VAL A 31 10.26 4.15 -10.70
C VAL A 31 10.83 3.11 -9.75
N GLU A 32 12.15 3.17 -9.50
CA GLU A 32 12.82 2.43 -8.46
C GLU A 32 12.71 3.18 -7.13
N THR A 33 11.90 2.67 -6.20
CA THR A 33 11.72 3.28 -4.88
C THR A 33 13.03 3.27 -4.08
N LEU A 34 13.52 4.45 -3.71
CA LEU A 34 14.69 4.63 -2.84
C LEU A 34 14.30 4.64 -1.37
N CYS A 35 13.19 5.29 -1.02
CA CYS A 35 12.65 5.25 0.33
C CYS A 35 11.12 5.42 0.35
N SER A 36 10.51 4.91 1.42
CA SER A 36 9.10 5.09 1.76
C SER A 36 9.02 5.65 3.17
N SER A 37 8.21 6.67 3.37
CA SER A 37 7.83 7.11 4.72
C SER A 37 6.70 6.23 5.26
N ILE A 38 6.61 6.16 6.59
CA ILE A 38 5.51 5.50 7.31
C ILE A 38 4.58 6.58 7.84
N SER A 39 3.31 6.51 7.48
CA SER A 39 2.30 7.42 8.02
C SER A 39 1.87 7.01 9.43
N ALA A 40 2.32 7.75 10.44
CA ALA A 40 1.92 7.50 11.83
C ALA A 40 0.40 7.62 12.09
N GLY A 41 -0.36 8.23 11.17
CA GLY A 41 -1.82 8.27 11.20
C GLY A 41 -2.42 7.08 10.48
N THR A 42 -2.47 7.13 9.15
CA THR A 42 -3.20 6.16 8.32
C THR A 42 -2.65 4.73 8.45
N GLU A 43 -1.33 4.56 8.43
CA GLU A 43 -0.74 3.21 8.56
C GLU A 43 -0.93 2.64 9.95
N MET A 44 -1.02 3.46 10.99
CA MET A 44 -1.30 2.96 12.33
C MET A 44 -2.74 2.48 12.48
N LEU A 45 -3.70 3.13 11.82
CA LEU A 45 -5.08 2.64 11.75
C LEU A 45 -5.13 1.29 11.03
N VAL A 46 -4.44 1.16 9.90
CA VAL A 46 -4.30 -0.12 9.19
C VAL A 46 -3.56 -1.15 10.04
N TYR A 47 -2.47 -0.80 10.72
CA TYR A 47 -1.73 -1.73 11.55
C TYR A 47 -2.56 -2.23 12.73
N ARG A 48 -3.44 -1.42 13.32
CA ARG A 48 -4.26 -1.81 14.47
C ARG A 48 -5.58 -2.47 14.10
N GLY A 49 -5.98 -2.45 12.83
CA GLY A 49 -7.31 -2.88 12.41
C GLY A 49 -8.41 -1.89 12.78
N GLU A 50 -8.05 -0.60 12.87
CA GLU A 50 -8.91 0.51 13.27
C GLU A 50 -9.30 1.41 12.09
N PHE A 51 -9.03 0.98 10.86
CA PHE A 51 -9.36 1.79 9.68
C PHE A 51 -10.88 1.86 9.50
N PRO A 52 -11.43 3.06 9.22
CA PRO A 52 -12.87 3.25 9.16
C PRO A 52 -13.46 2.50 7.96
N HIS A 53 -14.51 1.71 8.19
CA HIS A 53 -15.37 1.15 7.13
C HIS A 53 -16.43 2.17 6.69
N LEU A 54 -16.02 3.43 6.53
CA LEU A 54 -16.93 4.48 6.09
C LEU A 54 -17.03 4.40 4.57
N LYS A 55 -18.24 4.10 4.09
CA LYS A 55 -18.56 4.25 2.67
C LYS A 55 -18.64 5.74 2.36
N ASP A 56 -17.57 6.27 1.79
CA ASP A 56 -17.55 7.58 1.16
C ASP A 56 -17.48 7.39 -0.37
N SER A 57 -18.53 7.82 -1.07
CA SER A 57 -18.61 7.74 -2.53
C SER A 57 -17.58 8.61 -3.26
N HIS A 58 -16.89 9.50 -2.53
CA HIS A 58 -15.86 10.38 -3.06
C HIS A 58 -14.44 9.92 -2.68
N ASP A 59 -14.30 8.93 -1.78
CA ASP A 59 -13.00 8.36 -1.40
C ASP A 59 -12.93 6.88 -1.77
N ASN A 60 -12.53 6.60 -3.01
CA ASN A 60 -12.31 5.23 -3.50
C ASN A 60 -11.01 4.60 -2.95
N LEU A 61 -10.18 5.35 -2.22
CA LEU A 61 -8.89 4.86 -1.75
C LEU A 61 -9.00 4.21 -0.36
N SER A 62 -9.82 4.78 0.53
CA SER A 62 -9.99 4.27 1.90
C SER A 62 -11.26 3.46 2.13
N SER A 63 -12.26 3.53 1.25
CA SER A 63 -13.61 3.01 1.49
C SER A 63 -13.76 1.49 1.51
N ASP A 64 -12.83 0.74 0.91
CA ASP A 64 -12.88 -0.73 0.82
C ASP A 64 -11.56 -1.43 1.24
N LEU A 65 -10.87 -0.84 2.22
CA LEU A 65 -9.65 -1.46 2.75
C LEU A 65 -9.99 -2.81 3.42
N ASN A 66 -9.29 -3.87 3.00
CA ASN A 66 -9.43 -5.20 3.56
C ASN A 66 -8.06 -5.87 3.59
N TYR A 67 -7.81 -6.70 4.61
CA TYR A 67 -6.61 -7.52 4.62
C TYR A 67 -6.77 -8.72 3.66
N PRO A 68 -5.68 -9.17 3.00
CA PRO A 68 -4.34 -8.58 3.03
C PRO A 68 -4.26 -7.30 2.17
N LEU A 69 -3.69 -6.24 2.74
CA LEU A 69 -3.59 -4.92 2.11
C LEU A 69 -2.13 -4.57 1.83
N GLY A 70 -1.79 -4.42 0.54
CA GLY A 70 -0.48 -3.93 0.15
C GLY A 70 -0.38 -2.43 0.34
N TYR A 71 0.70 -1.94 0.97
CA TYR A 71 0.80 -0.54 1.39
C TYR A 71 2.11 0.15 0.95
N GLY A 72 2.19 1.47 1.18
CA GLY A 72 3.33 2.34 0.82
C GLY A 72 2.94 3.41 -0.20
N TYR A 73 2.31 4.50 0.25
CA TYR A 73 1.80 5.58 -0.63
C TYR A 73 2.69 6.83 -0.68
N ALA A 74 3.66 6.95 0.23
CA ALA A 74 4.54 8.11 0.34
C ALA A 74 5.99 7.69 0.10
N CYS A 75 6.34 7.58 -1.18
CA CYS A 75 7.60 7.05 -1.68
C CYS A 75 8.31 8.08 -2.58
N VAL A 76 9.64 8.01 -2.64
CA VAL A 76 10.46 8.71 -3.64
C VAL A 76 11.41 7.73 -4.31
N GLY A 77 11.77 8.01 -5.57
CA GLY A 77 12.58 7.10 -6.38
C GLY A 77 13.12 7.75 -7.65
N VAL A 78 13.81 6.95 -8.47
CA VAL A 78 14.38 7.32 -9.77
C VAL A 78 13.74 6.56 -10.91
#